data_AF-A0AAD9ZZ28-F1
#
_entry.id   AF-A0AAD9ZZ28-F1
#
_cell.length_a   1.000
_cell.length_b   1.000
_cell.length_c   1.000
_cell.angle_alpha   90.00
_cell.angle_beta   90.00
_cell.angle_gamma   90.00
#
_symmetry.space_group_name_H-M   'P 1'
#
loop_
_entity.id
_entity.type
_entity.pdbx_description
1 polymer ?
#
loop_
_entity_poly.entity_id
_entity_poly.type
_entity_poly.pdbx_seq_one_letter_code
_entity_poly.pdbx_strand_id
1 'polypeptide(L)'
;MIQILAIRAQVEGLVVEVVSLACLGEIARDTSLRHAVQLLSPASVVAKMNGRDNICKEDVEEVKALYLDAKSSARLLQEQQEKYIT
;
A
#
# COMPACT_ATOMS: atom_id res chain seq x y z
N MET A 1 -7.51 -10.17 8.25
CA MET A 1 -7.10 -9.09 7.32
C MET A 1 -6.29 -9.62 6.15
N ILE A 2 -5.22 -10.38 6.38
CA ILE A 2 -4.35 -10.96 5.33
C ILE A 2 -5.14 -11.80 4.30
N GLN A 3 -6.12 -12.60 4.74
CA GLN A 3 -6.96 -13.40 3.83
C GLN A 3 -7.76 -12.54 2.83
N ILE A 4 -8.25 -11.36 3.24
CA ILE A 4 -8.98 -10.46 2.35
C ILE A 4 -8.02 -9.88 1.30
N LEU A 5 -6.81 -9.50 1.71
CA LEU A 5 -5.75 -9.03 0.81
C LEU A 5 -5.35 -10.11 -0.20
N ALA A 6 -5.20 -11.36 0.25
CA ALA A 6 -4.88 -12.49 -0.62
C ALA A 6 -5.98 -12.76 -1.66
N ILE A 7 -7.25 -12.77 -1.23
CA ILE A 7 -8.40 -12.91 -2.15
C ILE A 7 -8.41 -11.76 -3.16
N ARG A 8 -8.16 -10.52 -2.70
CA ARG A 8 -8.16 -9.35 -3.59
C ARG A 8 -7.02 -9.41 -4.60
N ALA A 9 -5.82 -9.78 -4.19
CA ALA A 9 -4.68 -10.01 -5.08
C ALA A 9 -5.01 -11.08 -6.13
N GLN A 10 -5.64 -12.20 -5.73
CA GLN A 10 -6.08 -13.24 -6.66
C GLN A 10 -7.11 -12.72 -7.67
N VAL A 11 -8.10 -11.94 -7.23
CA VAL A 11 -9.11 -11.34 -8.11
C VAL A 11 -8.49 -10.36 -9.12
N GLU A 12 -7.45 -9.64 -8.73
CA GLU A 12 -6.70 -8.73 -9.61
C GLU A 12 -5.64 -9.45 -10.46
N GLY A 13 -5.46 -10.76 -10.31
CA GLY A 13 -4.44 -11.53 -11.04
C GLY A 13 -3.00 -11.19 -10.60
N LEU A 14 -2.81 -10.72 -9.38
CA LEU A 14 -1.53 -10.30 -8.83
C LEU A 14 -0.86 -11.44 -8.07
N VAL A 15 0.41 -11.69 -8.37
CA VAL A 15 1.26 -12.61 -7.61
C VAL A 15 1.97 -11.83 -6.51
N VAL A 16 1.68 -12.15 -5.26
CA VAL A 16 2.22 -11.45 -4.08
C VAL A 16 2.93 -12.46 -3.19
N GLU A 17 4.16 -12.16 -2.78
CA GLU A 17 4.88 -13.02 -1.84
C GLU A 17 4.23 -13.03 -0.46
N VAL A 18 4.39 -14.14 0.26
CA VAL A 18 3.80 -14.31 1.60
C VAL A 18 4.30 -13.23 2.57
N VAL A 19 5.58 -12.86 2.48
CA VAL A 19 6.17 -11.79 3.30
C VAL A 19 5.57 -10.43 2.96
N SER A 20 5.32 -10.15 1.68
CA SER A 20 4.66 -8.93 1.21
C SER A 20 3.20 -8.85 1.69
N LEU A 21 2.47 -9.97 1.66
CA LEU A 21 1.11 -10.06 2.21
C LEU A 21 1.09 -9.81 3.73
N ALA A 22 2.09 -10.30 4.46
CA ALA A 22 2.22 -10.01 5.88
C ALA A 22 2.48 -8.52 6.12
N CYS A 23 3.38 -7.89 5.33
CA CYS A 23 3.66 -6.45 5.41
C CYS A 23 2.40 -5.61 5.13
N LEU A 24 1.65 -5.93 4.06
CA LEU A 24 0.36 -5.29 3.76
C LEU A 24 -0.66 -5.48 4.89
N GLY A 25 -0.62 -6.63 5.57
CA GLY A 25 -1.43 -6.90 6.77
C GLY A 25 -1.12 -5.97 7.94
N GLU A 26 0.16 -5.69 8.19
CA GLU A 26 0.59 -4.72 9.21
C GLU A 26 0.17 -3.30 8.82
N ILE A 27 0.38 -2.90 7.55
CA ILE A 27 -0.09 -1.61 7.03
C ILE A 27 -1.60 -1.46 7.23
N ALA A 28 -2.38 -2.51 6.95
CA ALA A 28 -3.83 -2.51 7.16
C ALA A 28 -4.22 -2.29 8.62
N ARG A 29 -3.44 -2.85 9.56
CA ARG A 29 -3.67 -2.68 11.00
C ARG A 29 -3.41 -1.25 11.45
N ASP A 30 -2.32 -0.65 10.97
CA ASP A 30 -1.88 0.66 11.43
C ASP A 30 -2.70 1.80 10.77
N THR A 31 -3.12 1.58 9.52
CA THR A 31 -3.89 2.54 8.72
C THR A 31 -5.35 2.12 8.58
N SER A 32 -5.70 1.38 7.52
CA SER A 32 -6.98 0.75 7.25
C SER A 32 -6.83 -0.36 6.20
N LEU A 33 -7.75 -1.34 6.19
CA LEU A 33 -7.80 -2.38 5.16
C LEU A 33 -7.97 -1.79 3.74
N ARG A 34 -8.73 -0.70 3.60
CA ARG A 34 -8.91 -0.01 2.32
C ARG A 34 -7.57 0.49 1.77
N HIS A 35 -6.77 1.14 2.61
CA HIS A 35 -5.47 1.67 2.20
C HIS A 35 -4.53 0.55 1.77
N ALA A 36 -4.41 -0.53 2.56
CA ALA A 36 -3.58 -1.67 2.20
C ALA A 36 -4.02 -2.35 0.88
N VAL A 37 -5.33 -2.48 0.63
CA VAL A 37 -5.84 -2.99 -0.65
C VAL A 37 -5.43 -2.08 -1.82
N GLN A 38 -5.51 -0.76 -1.64
CA GLN A 38 -5.14 0.20 -2.67
C GLN A 38 -3.64 0.18 -3.00
N LEU A 39 -2.78 -0.30 -2.10
CA LEU A 39 -1.34 -0.44 -2.35
C LEU A 39 -0.99 -1.65 -3.24
N LEU A 40 -1.89 -2.64 -3.42
CA LEU A 40 -1.63 -3.82 -4.27
C LEU A 40 -1.35 -3.44 -5.73
N SER A 41 -2.18 -2.57 -6.31
CA SER A 41 -2.06 -2.17 -7.71
C SER A 41 -0.78 -1.37 -8.00
N PRO A 42 -0.42 -0.30 -7.25
CA PRO A 42 0.86 0.39 -7.47
C PRO A 42 2.06 -0.51 -7.13
N ALA A 43 1.98 -1.41 -6.14
CA ALA A 43 3.07 -2.35 -5.86
C ALA A 43 3.33 -3.29 -7.06
N SER A 44 2.27 -3.70 -7.78
CA SER A 44 2.42 -4.45 -9.03
C SER A 44 3.12 -3.64 -10.12
N VAL A 45 2.83 -2.34 -10.23
CA VAL A 45 3.49 -1.47 -11.20
C VAL A 45 4.98 -1.34 -10.88
N VAL A 46 5.34 -1.12 -9.61
CA VAL A 46 6.74 -1.05 -9.16
C VAL A 46 7.47 -2.37 -9.42
N ALA A 47 6.87 -3.52 -9.08
CA ALA A 47 7.44 -4.83 -9.38
C ALA A 47 7.75 -4.97 -10.88
N LYS A 48 6.79 -4.60 -11.75
CA LYS A 48 6.95 -4.65 -13.22
C LYS A 48 8.02 -3.69 -13.73
N MET A 49 8.11 -2.48 -13.16
CA MET A 49 9.19 -1.53 -13.48
C MET A 49 10.58 -2.10 -13.14
N ASN A 50 10.65 -2.92 -12.10
CA ASN A 50 11.85 -3.66 -11.69
C ASN A 50 12.05 -5.00 -12.44
N GLY A 51 11.28 -5.25 -13.51
CA GLY A 51 11.39 -6.46 -14.34
C GLY A 51 10.86 -7.74 -13.67
N ARG A 52 10.04 -7.61 -12.63
CA ARG A 52 9.44 -8.73 -11.88
C ARG A 52 7.91 -8.74 -12.02
N ASP A 53 7.32 -9.93 -12.10
CA ASP A 53 5.86 -10.11 -12.07
C ASP A 53 5.32 -10.38 -10.66
N ASN A 54 6.19 -10.70 -9.71
CA ASN A 54 5.84 -10.94 -8.31
C ASN A 54 6.10 -9.70 -7.44
N ILE A 55 5.13 -9.36 -6.60
CA ILE A 55 5.24 -8.28 -5.61
C ILE A 55 6.05 -8.78 -4.41
N CYS A 56 7.23 -8.21 -4.23
CA CYS A 56 8.14 -8.45 -3.10
C CYS A 56 7.95 -7.37 -2.03
N LYS A 57 8.60 -7.55 -0.87
CA LYS A 57 8.45 -6.65 0.27
C LYS A 57 8.93 -5.23 -0.06
N GLU A 58 9.99 -5.12 -0.85
CA GLU A 58 10.62 -3.87 -1.26
C GLU A 58 9.63 -2.99 -2.04
N ASP A 59 8.85 -3.59 -2.95
CA ASP A 59 7.82 -2.87 -3.72
C ASP A 59 6.74 -2.31 -2.78
N VAL A 60 6.36 -3.07 -1.75
CA VAL A 60 5.35 -2.65 -0.76
C VAL A 60 5.88 -1.49 0.11
N GLU A 61 7.13 -1.55 0.56
CA GLU A 61 7.73 -0.46 1.34
C GLU A 61 7.90 0.82 0.48
N GLU A 62 8.27 0.66 -0.79
CA GLU A 62 8.36 1.79 -1.72
C GLU A 62 7.00 2.47 -1.91
N VAL A 63 5.94 1.72 -2.24
CA VAL A 63 4.62 2.34 -2.42
C VAL A 63 4.04 2.90 -1.13
N LYS A 64 4.35 2.29 0.02
CA LYS A 64 3.96 2.84 1.33
C LYS A 64 4.59 4.21 1.59
N ALA A 65 5.83 4.43 1.14
CA ALA A 65 6.47 5.72 1.25
C ALA A 65 5.89 6.77 0.29
N LEU A 66 5.43 6.34 -0.90
CA LEU A 66 4.88 7.22 -1.93
C LEU A 66 3.41 7.58 -1.70
N TYR A 67 2.61 6.67 -1.15
CA TYR A 67 1.16 6.82 -0.99
C TYR A 67 0.78 6.92 0.48
N LEU A 68 0.44 8.13 0.92
CA LEU A 68 0.01 8.39 2.30
C LEU A 68 -1.40 7.87 2.57
N ASP A 69 -1.61 7.35 3.78
CA ASP A 69 -2.95 7.06 4.28
C ASP A 69 -3.68 8.34 4.72
N ALA A 70 -4.99 8.23 4.96
CA ALA A 70 -5.82 9.38 5.33
C ALA A 70 -5.38 10.04 6.65
N LYS A 71 -4.93 9.28 7.66
CA LYS A 71 -4.48 9.85 8.94
C LYS A 71 -3.18 10.62 8.76
N SER A 72 -2.22 10.05 8.02
CA SER A 72 -0.95 10.72 7.71
C SER A 72 -1.16 11.97 6.87
N SER A 73 -2.06 11.90 5.88
CA SER A 73 -2.44 13.06 5.06
C SER A 73 -3.08 14.17 5.89
N ALA A 74 -3.98 13.83 6.83
CA ALA A 74 -4.60 14.82 7.71
C ALA A 74 -3.59 15.50 8.65
N ARG A 75 -2.60 14.76 9.17
CA ARG A 75 -1.52 15.33 9.99
C ARG A 75 -0.67 16.30 9.17
N LEU A 76 -0.30 15.91 7.95
CA LEU A 76 0.47 16.78 7.06
C LEU A 76 -0.27 18.09 6.76
N LEU A 77 -1.58 18.02 6.52
CA LEU A 77 -2.43 19.20 6.32
C LEU A 77 -2.42 20.12 7.54
N GLN A 78 -2.49 19.55 8.74
CA GLN A 78 -2.46 20.32 9.99
C GLN A 78 -1.09 20.98 10.23
N GLU A 79 0.00 20.27 9.97
CA GLU A 79 1.37 20.79 10.09
C GLU A 79 1.68 21.89 9.06
N GLN A 80 1.00 21.85 7.91
CA GLN A 80 1.20 22.79 6.80
C GLN A 80 0.02 23.74 6.61
N GLN A 81 -0.78 23.99 7.66
CA GLN A 81 -2.06 24.71 7.58
C GLN A 81 -1.94 26.07 6.86
N GLU A 82 -0.83 26.79 7.03
CA GLU A 82 -0.57 28.08 6.38
C GLU A 82 -0.49 28.02 4.84
N LYS A 83 -0.24 26.83 4.27
CA LYS A 83 -0.16 26.62 2.81
C LYS A 83 -1.52 26.30 2.18
N TYR A 84 -2.55 26.05 2.98
CA TYR A 84 -3.87 25.64 2.51
C TYR A 84 -4.91 26.73 2.73
N ILE A 85 -5.88 26.79 1.82
CA ILE A 85 -7.03 27.68 1.97
C ILE A 85 -7.88 27.21 3.16
N THR A 86 -8.40 28.19 3.91
CA THR A 86 -9.34 27.96 5.02
C THR A 86 -10.77 28.09 4.52
#